data_AF-A0A7C3UK54-F1
#
_entry.id   AF-A0A7C3UK54-F1
#
_cell.length_a   1.000
_cell.length_b   1.000
_cell.length_c   1.000
_cell.angle_alpha   90.00
_cell.angle_beta   90.00
_cell.angle_gamma   90.00
#
_symmetry.space_group_name_H-M   'P 1'
#
loop_
_entity.id
_entity.type
_entity.pdbx_description
1 polymer ?
#
loop_
_entity_poly.entity_id
_entity_poly.type
_entity_poly.pdbx_seq_one_letter_code
_entity_poly.pdbx_strand_id
1 'polypeptide(L)'
;MSVLKMSRSREEVTAVPSALRTLEQERAKYAWVCVQNCLDQAIQQLETAINREIEPKQRENLKKRLQTLQNEKGVNEWKSKYGSLVRKLPSYILTNGLGQTLAFLKAKGKGEPGNEHEVLYQHLEGWLQRQLGINGNLLDWLVNKATSQQYRLATMGALALLQWLKRFAEAELPKGSEG
;
A
#
# COMPACT_ATOMS: atom_id res chain seq x y z
N MET A 1 9.87 7.63 73.51
CA MET A 1 9.42 8.56 72.46
C MET A 1 9.93 8.06 71.13
N SER A 2 8.99 7.77 70.23
CA SER A 2 9.18 7.17 68.92
C SER A 2 9.94 8.09 67.96
N VAL A 3 10.81 7.52 67.13
CA VAL A 3 11.14 8.12 65.83
C VAL A 3 11.03 7.04 64.76
N LEU A 4 10.00 7.21 63.94
CA LEU A 4 9.51 6.32 62.90
C LEU A 4 10.54 6.25 61.75
N LYS A 5 11.10 5.07 61.45
CA LYS A 5 11.83 4.83 60.19
C LYS A 5 10.82 4.85 59.05
N MET A 6 10.73 5.97 58.35
CA MET A 6 9.91 6.10 57.15
C MET A 6 10.66 5.47 55.97
N SER A 7 10.38 4.19 55.72
CA SER A 7 10.76 3.49 54.50
C SER A 7 10.04 4.14 53.32
N ARG A 8 10.74 4.99 52.57
CA ARG A 8 10.23 5.54 51.32
C ARG A 8 10.42 4.48 50.25
N SER A 9 9.37 3.67 50.05
CA SER A 9 9.23 2.76 48.93
C SER A 9 9.48 3.54 47.66
N ARG A 10 10.57 3.20 46.96
CA ARG A 10 10.83 3.69 45.61
C ARG A 10 9.76 3.03 44.75
N GLU A 11 8.70 3.76 44.44
CA GLU A 11 7.75 3.34 43.40
C GLU A 11 8.58 3.06 42.16
N GLU A 12 8.72 1.77 41.83
CA GLU A 12 9.03 1.34 40.48
C GLU A 12 7.95 1.93 39.60
N VAL A 13 8.27 3.05 38.96
CA VAL A 13 7.56 3.52 37.78
C VAL A 13 7.74 2.39 36.78
N THR A 14 6.77 1.47 36.74
CA THR A 14 6.70 0.42 35.73
C THR A 14 6.67 1.13 34.39
N ALA A 15 7.81 1.15 33.70
CA ALA A 15 7.89 1.63 32.35
C ALA A 15 6.86 0.84 31.53
N VAL A 16 5.78 1.51 31.12
CA VAL A 16 4.86 0.98 30.12
C VAL A 16 5.73 0.66 28.90
N PRO A 17 5.68 -0.56 28.32
CA PRO A 17 6.61 -0.93 27.26
C PRO A 17 6.50 0.03 26.08
N SER A 18 7.46 0.94 25.94
CA SER A 18 7.63 1.81 24.76
C SER A 18 8.19 1.02 23.56
N ALA A 19 7.98 -0.29 23.55
CA ALA A 19 8.63 -1.25 22.65
C ALA A 19 7.68 -1.79 21.56
N LEU A 20 6.37 -1.57 21.67
CA LEU A 20 5.42 -1.87 20.60
C LEU A 20 5.30 -0.65 19.69
N ARG A 21 5.49 -0.86 18.38
CA ARG A 21 5.23 0.21 17.39
C ARG A 21 3.77 0.60 17.47
N THR A 22 3.48 1.90 17.43
CA THR A 22 2.10 2.37 17.28
C THR A 22 1.55 1.96 15.92
N LEU A 23 0.24 1.84 15.80
CA LEU A 23 -0.40 1.55 14.50
C LEU A 23 -0.02 2.59 13.43
N GLU A 24 0.18 3.84 13.82
CA GLU A 24 0.68 4.89 12.91
C GLU A 24 2.12 4.65 12.47
N GLN A 25 3.00 4.19 13.37
CA GLN A 25 4.37 3.80 13.01
C GLN A 25 4.39 2.60 12.05
N GLU A 26 3.47 1.64 12.23
CA GLU A 26 3.33 0.51 11.31
C GLU A 26 2.82 0.95 9.93
N ARG A 27 1.83 1.84 9.87
CA ARG A 27 1.34 2.44 8.62
C ARG A 27 2.45 3.19 7.91
N ALA A 28 3.18 4.04 8.62
CA ALA A 28 4.29 4.80 8.07
C ALA A 28 5.37 3.86 7.51
N LYS A 29 5.76 2.83 8.28
CA LYS A 29 6.74 1.84 7.82
C LYS A 29 6.27 1.10 6.56
N TYR A 30 5.02 0.63 6.56
CA TYR A 30 4.46 -0.09 5.42
C TYR A 30 4.40 0.81 4.17
N ALA A 31 3.87 2.03 4.32
CA ALA A 31 3.79 3.00 3.24
C ALA A 31 5.16 3.38 2.69
N TRP A 32 6.17 3.56 3.56
CA TRP A 32 7.55 3.81 3.16
C TRP A 32 8.10 2.70 2.26
N VAL A 33 7.95 1.44 2.71
CA VAL A 33 8.38 0.27 1.92
C VAL A 33 7.66 0.21 0.58
N CYS A 34 6.34 0.42 0.56
CA CYS A 34 5.57 0.45 -0.69
C CYS A 34 6.06 1.54 -1.64
N VAL A 35 6.38 2.74 -1.16
CA VAL A 35 6.83 3.85 -2.03
C VAL A 35 8.24 3.62 -2.54
N GLN A 36 9.17 3.16 -1.70
CA GLN A 36 10.55 2.90 -2.11
C GLN A 36 10.63 1.75 -3.12
N ASN A 37 9.84 0.70 -2.94
CA ASN A 37 9.95 -0.53 -3.73
C ASN A 37 8.84 -0.69 -4.79
N CYS A 38 8.01 0.34 -5.05
CA CYS A 38 6.86 0.21 -5.95
C CYS A 38 7.27 -0.23 -7.37
N LEU A 39 8.37 0.34 -7.89
CA LEU A 39 8.89 0.00 -9.21
C LEU A 39 9.55 -1.38 -9.21
N ASP A 40 10.32 -1.71 -8.18
CA ASP A 40 10.98 -3.02 -8.08
C ASP A 40 9.94 -4.14 -8.02
N GLN A 41 8.85 -3.94 -7.28
CA GLN A 41 7.70 -4.86 -7.30
C GLN A 41 7.10 -4.99 -8.70
N ALA A 42 6.96 -3.90 -9.44
CA ALA A 42 6.45 -3.94 -10.81
C ALA A 42 7.37 -4.72 -11.77
N ILE A 43 8.68 -4.51 -11.65
CA ILE A 43 9.72 -5.20 -12.44
C ILE A 43 9.71 -6.70 -12.12
N GLN A 44 9.70 -7.08 -10.85
CA GLN A 44 9.66 -8.49 -10.44
C GLN A 44 8.41 -9.22 -10.96
N GLN A 45 7.27 -8.53 -11.00
CA GLN A 45 6.04 -9.09 -11.60
C GLN A 45 6.18 -9.33 -13.10
N LEU A 46 6.77 -8.39 -13.83
CA LEU A 46 7.05 -8.55 -15.25
C LEU A 46 8.03 -9.70 -15.51
N GLU A 47 9.13 -9.77 -14.77
CA GLU A 47 10.12 -10.85 -14.88
C GLU A 47 9.48 -12.22 -14.62
N THR A 48 8.68 -12.32 -13.56
CA THR A 48 7.93 -13.54 -13.24
C THR A 48 6.96 -13.92 -14.36
N ALA A 49 6.26 -12.94 -14.93
CA ALA A 49 5.33 -13.17 -16.04
C ALA A 49 6.06 -13.62 -17.32
N ILE A 50 7.20 -12.99 -17.66
CA ILE A 50 8.04 -13.36 -18.81
C ILE A 50 8.52 -14.80 -18.70
N ASN A 51 8.96 -15.20 -17.51
CA ASN A 51 9.47 -16.54 -17.26
C ASN A 51 8.39 -17.63 -17.38
N ARG A 52 7.12 -17.27 -17.12
CA ARG A 52 5.98 -18.19 -17.20
C ARG A 52 5.28 -18.19 -18.55
N GLU A 53 5.35 -17.10 -19.30
CA GLU A 53 4.66 -16.94 -20.57
C GLU A 53 5.26 -17.85 -21.63
N ILE A 54 4.44 -18.67 -22.30
CA ILE A 54 4.88 -19.63 -23.32
C ILE A 54 4.72 -19.04 -24.71
N GLU A 55 3.72 -18.18 -24.92
CA GLU A 55 3.41 -17.61 -26.23
C GLU A 55 4.48 -16.55 -26.61
N PRO A 56 5.21 -16.75 -27.73
CA PRO A 56 6.34 -15.90 -28.08
C PRO A 56 6.00 -14.40 -28.23
N LYS A 57 4.84 -14.08 -28.81
CA LYS A 57 4.43 -12.70 -29.04
C LYS A 57 4.07 -11.99 -27.73
N GLN A 58 3.34 -12.63 -26.82
CA GLN A 58 3.07 -12.10 -25.48
C GLN A 58 4.35 -11.95 -24.67
N ARG A 59 5.25 -12.95 -24.72
CA ARG A 59 6.54 -12.87 -24.04
C ARG A 59 7.35 -11.67 -24.53
N GLU A 60 7.38 -11.41 -25.83
CA GLU A 60 8.04 -10.25 -26.42
C GLU A 60 7.40 -8.92 -25.98
N ASN A 61 6.06 -8.85 -25.93
CA ASN A 61 5.36 -7.67 -25.42
C ASN A 61 5.73 -7.37 -23.96
N LEU A 62 5.81 -8.40 -23.11
CA LEU A 62 6.23 -8.25 -21.70
C LEU A 62 7.68 -7.78 -21.60
N LYS A 63 8.60 -8.31 -22.42
CA LYS A 63 10.00 -7.87 -22.47
C LYS A 63 10.13 -6.40 -22.86
N LYS A 64 9.36 -5.94 -23.86
CA LYS A 64 9.33 -4.52 -24.24
C LYS A 64 8.88 -3.63 -23.08
N ARG A 65 7.86 -4.05 -22.32
CA ARG A 65 7.42 -3.32 -21.12
C ARG A 65 8.51 -3.29 -20.04
N LEU A 66 9.17 -4.41 -19.80
CA LEU A 66 10.29 -4.48 -18.85
C LEU A 66 11.41 -3.51 -19.26
N GLN A 67 11.78 -3.48 -20.54
CA GLN A 67 12.76 -2.54 -21.08
C GLN A 67 12.31 -1.08 -20.90
N THR A 68 11.01 -0.80 -21.02
CA THR A 68 10.45 0.53 -20.71
C THR A 68 10.69 0.90 -19.24
N LEU A 69 10.48 -0.03 -18.30
CA LEU A 69 10.68 0.20 -16.86
C LEU A 69 12.15 0.17 -16.41
N GLN A 70 13.08 -0.13 -17.31
CA GLN A 70 14.52 -0.10 -17.04
C GLN A 70 15.21 1.16 -17.57
N ASN A 71 14.55 1.94 -18.45
CA ASN A 71 15.09 3.21 -18.91
C ASN A 71 14.59 4.37 -18.05
N GLU A 72 15.42 5.40 -17.92
CA GLU A 72 15.17 6.55 -17.02
C GLU A 72 13.82 7.24 -17.29
N LYS A 73 13.47 7.45 -18.57
CA LYS A 73 12.21 8.10 -18.94
C LYS A 73 10.99 7.28 -18.50
N GLY A 74 10.98 5.98 -18.80
CA GLY A 74 9.89 5.08 -18.44
C GLY A 74 9.78 4.85 -16.94
N VAL A 75 10.92 4.81 -16.22
CA VAL A 75 10.97 4.82 -14.75
C VAL A 75 10.26 6.04 -14.19
N ASN A 76 10.62 7.23 -14.66
CA ASN A 76 10.05 8.49 -14.18
C ASN A 76 8.56 8.60 -14.51
N GLU A 77 8.16 8.20 -15.72
CA GLU A 77 6.76 8.18 -16.14
C GLU A 77 5.93 7.23 -15.28
N TRP A 78 6.40 6.01 -15.05
CA TRP A 78 5.70 5.02 -14.24
C TRP A 78 5.56 5.49 -12.78
N LYS A 79 6.65 5.96 -12.15
CA LYS A 79 6.63 6.45 -10.77
C LYS A 79 5.71 7.67 -10.61
N SER A 80 5.70 8.57 -11.60
CA SER A 80 4.79 9.71 -11.66
C SER A 80 3.31 9.29 -11.71
N LYS A 81 2.97 8.29 -12.55
CA LYS A 81 1.61 7.74 -12.63
C LYS A 81 1.19 7.11 -11.30
N TYR A 82 2.05 6.28 -10.70
CA TYR A 82 1.81 5.70 -9.38
C TYR A 82 1.58 6.78 -8.31
N GLY A 83 2.46 7.78 -8.21
CA GLY A 83 2.33 8.88 -7.26
C GLY A 83 1.07 9.72 -7.50
N SER A 84 0.66 9.90 -8.76
CA SER A 84 -0.59 10.58 -9.12
C SER A 84 -1.83 9.80 -8.69
N LEU A 85 -1.81 8.47 -8.81
CA LEU A 85 -2.90 7.62 -8.33
C LEU A 85 -3.02 7.71 -6.80
N VAL A 86 -1.92 7.54 -6.08
CA VAL A 86 -1.89 7.64 -4.61
C VAL A 86 -2.49 8.95 -4.12
N ARG A 87 -2.19 10.08 -4.78
CA ARG A 87 -2.75 11.40 -4.45
C ARG A 87 -4.26 11.49 -4.66
N LYS A 88 -4.81 10.79 -5.67
CA LYS A 88 -6.24 10.84 -6.04
C LYS A 88 -7.11 9.89 -5.23
N LEU A 89 -6.59 8.71 -4.86
CA LEU A 89 -7.38 7.65 -4.23
C LEU A 89 -8.13 8.04 -2.95
N PRO A 90 -7.59 8.85 -2.01
CA PRO A 90 -8.35 9.30 -0.85
C PRO A 90 -9.67 9.96 -1.23
N SER A 91 -9.64 10.84 -2.25
CA SER A 91 -10.84 11.50 -2.74
C SER A 91 -11.81 10.51 -3.37
N TYR A 92 -11.32 9.54 -4.15
CA TYR A 92 -12.18 8.52 -4.76
C TYR A 92 -12.89 7.65 -3.71
N ILE A 93 -12.21 7.30 -2.62
CA ILE A 93 -12.82 6.56 -1.53
C ILE A 93 -13.89 7.41 -0.84
N LEU A 94 -13.64 8.69 -0.59
CA LEU A 94 -14.59 9.58 0.07
C LEU A 94 -15.85 9.83 -0.79
N THR A 95 -15.72 9.92 -2.11
CA THR A 95 -16.85 10.21 -3.01
C THR A 95 -17.59 8.96 -3.48
N ASN A 96 -16.86 7.88 -3.76
CA ASN A 96 -17.40 6.69 -4.44
C ASN A 96 -17.38 5.43 -3.55
N GLY A 97 -16.73 5.50 -2.39
CA GLY A 97 -16.54 4.35 -1.50
C GLY A 97 -15.32 3.48 -1.86
N LEU A 98 -14.92 2.64 -0.90
CA LEU A 98 -13.75 1.76 -1.03
C LEU A 98 -13.94 0.73 -2.15
N GLY A 99 -15.11 0.08 -2.21
CA GLY A 99 -15.38 -0.99 -3.17
C GLY A 99 -15.25 -0.54 -4.63
N GLN A 100 -15.88 0.60 -4.97
CA GLN A 100 -15.79 1.16 -6.33
C GLN A 100 -14.36 1.60 -6.66
N THR A 101 -13.64 2.15 -5.69
CA THR A 101 -12.25 2.57 -5.87
C THR A 101 -11.32 1.37 -6.15
N LEU A 102 -11.47 0.27 -5.42
CA LEU A 102 -10.72 -0.95 -5.65
C LEU A 102 -11.07 -1.58 -7.00
N ALA A 103 -12.36 -1.61 -7.38
CA ALA A 103 -12.81 -2.07 -8.69
C ALA A 103 -12.23 -1.21 -9.83
N PHE A 104 -12.15 0.11 -9.65
CA PHE A 104 -11.51 1.02 -10.59
C PHE A 104 -10.04 0.68 -10.82
N LEU A 105 -9.27 0.44 -9.75
CA LEU A 105 -7.86 0.03 -9.87
C LEU A 105 -7.72 -1.26 -10.68
N LYS A 106 -8.54 -2.27 -10.39
CA LYS A 106 -8.55 -3.54 -11.13
C LYS A 106 -8.94 -3.35 -12.60
N ALA A 107 -9.94 -2.52 -12.88
CA ALA A 107 -10.40 -2.25 -14.24
C ALA A 107 -9.35 -1.50 -15.09
N LYS A 108 -8.59 -0.60 -14.48
CA LYS A 108 -7.49 0.12 -15.16
C LYS A 108 -6.22 -0.71 -15.28
N GLY A 109 -5.92 -1.51 -14.27
CA GLY A 109 -4.78 -2.42 -14.24
C GLY A 109 -4.92 -3.62 -15.17
N LYS A 110 -6.15 -4.12 -15.37
CA LYS A 110 -6.50 -5.25 -16.24
C LYS A 110 -5.71 -6.53 -15.94
N GLY A 111 -5.23 -6.70 -14.70
CA GLY A 111 -4.37 -7.82 -14.34
C GLY A 111 -3.01 -7.81 -15.04
N GLU A 112 -2.62 -6.69 -15.67
CA GLU A 112 -1.35 -6.59 -16.35
C GLU A 112 -0.19 -6.53 -15.34
N PRO A 113 0.80 -7.43 -15.44
CA PRO A 113 1.95 -7.43 -14.55
C PRO A 113 2.71 -6.10 -14.59
N GLY A 114 3.06 -5.58 -13.42
CA GLY A 114 3.80 -4.32 -13.28
C GLY A 114 3.02 -3.05 -13.67
N ASN A 115 1.70 -3.13 -13.84
CA ASN A 115 0.87 -1.92 -13.98
C ASN A 115 0.76 -1.18 -12.64
N GLU A 116 0.90 0.14 -12.66
CA GLU A 116 0.87 0.98 -11.46
C GLU A 116 -0.45 0.91 -10.67
N HIS A 117 -1.57 0.64 -11.34
CA HIS A 117 -2.87 0.45 -10.70
C HIS A 117 -2.95 -0.89 -9.96
N GLU A 118 -2.39 -1.96 -10.55
CA GLU A 118 -2.31 -3.27 -9.91
C GLU A 118 -1.39 -3.24 -8.69
N VAL A 119 -0.22 -2.60 -8.81
CA VAL A 119 0.72 -2.45 -7.70
C VAL A 119 0.07 -1.68 -6.54
N LEU A 120 -0.62 -0.57 -6.82
CA LEU A 120 -1.31 0.18 -5.78
C LEU A 120 -2.48 -0.59 -5.15
N TYR A 121 -3.24 -1.34 -5.95
CA TYR A 121 -4.27 -2.26 -5.43
C TYR A 121 -3.66 -3.26 -4.45
N GLN A 122 -2.55 -3.89 -4.82
CA GLN A 122 -1.86 -4.88 -3.99
C GLN A 122 -1.30 -4.28 -2.70
N HIS A 123 -0.81 -3.03 -2.75
CA HIS A 123 -0.38 -2.33 -1.54
C HIS A 123 -1.53 -2.14 -0.54
N LEU A 124 -2.72 -1.74 -1.02
CA LEU A 124 -3.93 -1.63 -0.21
C LEU A 124 -4.40 -3.01 0.30
N GLU A 125 -4.44 -4.00 -0.59
CA GLU A 125 -4.84 -5.37 -0.28
C GLU A 125 -3.96 -5.98 0.80
N GLY A 126 -2.63 -5.94 0.65
CA GLY A 126 -1.70 -6.51 1.62
C GLY A 126 -1.80 -5.87 3.01
N TRP A 127 -2.05 -4.56 3.08
CA TRP A 127 -2.25 -3.87 4.35
C TRP A 127 -3.57 -4.27 5.01
N LEU A 128 -4.68 -4.21 4.26
CA LEU A 128 -6.01 -4.50 4.78
C LEU A 128 -6.17 -5.97 5.16
N GLN A 129 -5.58 -6.88 4.38
CA GLN A 129 -5.55 -8.31 4.73
C GLN A 129 -4.84 -8.54 6.07
N ARG A 130 -3.67 -7.95 6.27
CA ARG A 130 -2.93 -8.07 7.53
C ARG A 130 -3.70 -7.47 8.70
N GLN A 131 -4.28 -6.29 8.53
CA GLN A 131 -4.96 -5.57 9.60
C GLN A 131 -6.29 -6.20 10.02
N LEU A 132 -7.02 -6.79 9.06
CA LEU A 132 -8.36 -7.33 9.28
C LEU A 132 -8.43 -8.86 9.31
N GLY A 133 -7.28 -9.53 9.18
CA GLY A 133 -7.22 -11.00 9.13
C GLY A 133 -7.95 -11.59 7.93
N ILE A 134 -7.91 -10.92 6.77
CA ILE A 134 -8.60 -11.37 5.55
C ILE A 134 -7.72 -12.38 4.83
N ASN A 135 -8.30 -13.53 4.52
CA ASN A 135 -7.69 -14.54 3.67
C ASN A 135 -8.34 -14.50 2.27
N GLY A 136 -7.52 -14.46 1.21
CA GLY A 136 -7.98 -14.40 -0.18
C GLY A 136 -8.18 -12.98 -0.69
N ASN A 137 -8.86 -12.83 -1.84
CA ASN A 137 -8.98 -11.55 -2.54
C ASN A 137 -9.77 -10.50 -1.73
N LEU A 138 -9.20 -9.29 -1.57
CA LEU A 138 -9.83 -8.21 -0.80
C LEU A 138 -11.17 -7.77 -1.39
N LEU A 139 -11.25 -7.61 -2.70
CA LEU A 139 -12.47 -7.11 -3.35
C LEU A 139 -13.62 -8.12 -3.22
N ASP A 140 -13.36 -9.41 -3.45
CA ASP A 140 -14.32 -10.50 -3.20
C ASP A 140 -14.81 -10.48 -1.76
N TRP A 141 -13.88 -10.43 -0.79
CA TRP A 141 -14.24 -10.37 0.62
C TRP A 141 -15.09 -9.14 0.95
N LEU A 142 -14.72 -7.97 0.42
CA LEU A 142 -15.41 -6.72 0.69
C LEU A 142 -16.85 -6.72 0.17
N VAL A 143 -17.09 -7.34 -0.99
CA VAL A 143 -18.40 -7.38 -1.64
C VAL A 143 -19.29 -8.50 -1.10
N ASN A 144 -18.72 -9.68 -0.87
CA ASN A 144 -19.50 -10.90 -0.62
C ASN A 144 -19.51 -11.34 0.86
N LYS A 145 -18.59 -10.85 1.70
CA LYS A 145 -18.36 -11.40 3.05
C LYS A 145 -18.35 -10.37 4.16
N ALA A 146 -17.88 -9.15 3.89
CA ALA A 146 -17.69 -8.14 4.91
C ALA A 146 -19.02 -7.67 5.51
N THR A 147 -19.10 -7.64 6.85
CA THR A 147 -20.20 -6.94 7.52
C THR A 147 -20.06 -5.43 7.34
N SER A 148 -21.12 -4.66 7.59
CA SER A 148 -21.07 -3.19 7.51
C SER A 148 -20.01 -2.58 8.44
N GLN A 149 -19.76 -3.19 9.61
CA GLN A 149 -18.70 -2.75 10.52
C GLN A 149 -17.32 -3.00 9.91
N GLN A 150 -17.08 -4.19 9.38
CA GLN A 150 -15.83 -4.56 8.72
C GLN A 150 -15.56 -3.70 7.49
N TYR A 151 -16.59 -3.38 6.70
CA TYR A 151 -16.48 -2.46 5.56
C TYR A 151 -16.03 -1.07 5.99
N ARG A 152 -16.63 -0.51 7.06
CA ARG A 152 -16.22 0.78 7.63
C ARG A 152 -14.78 0.76 8.14
N LEU A 153 -14.38 -0.31 8.84
CA LEU A 153 -13.00 -0.49 9.30
C LEU A 153 -12.00 -0.57 8.14
N ALA A 154 -12.33 -1.32 7.08
CA ALA A 154 -11.51 -1.38 5.88
C ALA A 154 -11.38 -0.01 5.21
N THR A 155 -12.46 0.75 5.14
CA THR A 155 -12.47 2.11 4.56
C THR A 155 -11.58 3.06 5.36
N MET A 156 -11.72 3.09 6.68
CA MET A 156 -10.88 3.90 7.58
C MET A 156 -9.40 3.48 7.50
N GLY A 157 -9.13 2.18 7.49
CA GLY A 157 -7.79 1.62 7.37
C GLY A 157 -7.11 1.97 6.05
N ALA A 158 -7.86 1.95 4.94
CA ALA A 158 -7.37 2.35 3.62
C ALA A 158 -7.04 3.84 3.57
N LEU A 159 -7.93 4.71 4.07
CA LEU A 159 -7.70 6.16 4.11
C LEU A 159 -6.49 6.52 4.97
N ALA A 160 -6.35 5.91 6.16
CA ALA A 160 -5.22 6.15 7.04
C ALA A 160 -3.89 5.71 6.40
N LEU A 161 -3.86 4.58 5.70
CA LEU A 161 -2.68 4.15 4.94
C LEU A 161 -2.39 5.12 3.79
N LEU A 162 -3.40 5.50 3.00
CA LEU A 162 -3.22 6.37 1.84
C LEU A 162 -2.70 7.75 2.23
N GLN A 163 -3.03 8.24 3.44
CA GLN A 163 -2.45 9.48 3.95
C GLN A 163 -0.92 9.38 4.09
N TRP A 164 -0.39 8.26 4.58
CA TRP A 164 1.05 8.01 4.64
C TRP A 164 1.67 7.77 3.27
N LEU A 165 1.03 6.97 2.42
CA LEU A 165 1.48 6.74 1.05
C LEU A 165 1.59 8.06 0.28
N LYS A 166 0.60 8.95 0.42
CA LYS A 166 0.59 10.28 -0.20
C LYS A 166 1.80 11.10 0.24
N ARG A 167 2.05 11.20 1.55
CA ARG A 167 3.17 11.99 2.09
C ARG A 167 4.52 11.50 1.58
N PHE A 168 4.74 10.19 1.56
CA PHE A 168 5.99 9.63 1.05
C PHE A 168 6.08 9.71 -0.48
N ALA A 169 4.98 9.50 -1.21
CA ALA A 169 4.97 9.69 -2.66
C ALA A 169 5.32 11.13 -3.06
N GLU A 170 4.84 12.12 -2.31
CA GLU A 170 5.16 13.54 -2.54
C GLU A 170 6.63 13.87 -2.23
N ALA A 171 7.25 13.15 -1.30
CA ALA A 171 8.65 13.34 -0.93
C ALA A 171 9.62 12.61 -1.89
N GLU A 172 9.27 11.41 -2.34
CA GLU A 172 10.20 10.47 -2.95
C GLU A 172 9.98 10.24 -4.45
N LEU A 173 8.78 10.55 -4.99
CA LEU A 173 8.44 10.26 -6.38
C LEU A 173 8.39 11.53 -7.24
N PRO A 174 8.77 11.44 -8.53
CA PRO A 174 8.66 12.56 -9.44
C PRO A 174 7.20 13.01 -9.56
N LYS A 175 7.00 14.34 -9.58
CA LYS A 175 5.71 14.91 -9.95
C LYS A 175 5.50 14.70 -11.44
N GLY A 176 4.28 14.34 -11.84
CA GLY A 176 3.95 14.26 -13.25
C GLY A 176 4.07 15.63 -13.91
N SER A 177 4.59 15.63 -15.14
CA SER A 177 4.36 16.74 -16.05
C SER A 177 2.85 16.89 -16.19
N GLU A 178 2.29 17.99 -15.69
CA GLU A 178 0.94 18.40 -16.01
C GLU A 178 0.88 18.54 -17.54
N GLY A 179 0.15 17.62 -18.17
CA GLY A 179 -0.24 17.72 -19.58
C GLY A 179 -1.68 18.19 -19.64
#